data_AF-A0A4V1BZP5-F1
#
_entry.id   AF-A0A4V1BZP5-F1
#
_cell.length_a   1.000
_cell.length_b   1.000
_cell.length_c   1.000
_cell.angle_alpha   90.00
_cell.angle_beta   90.00
_cell.angle_gamma   90.00
#
_symmetry.space_group_name_H-M   'P 1'
#
loop_
_entity.id
_entity.type
_entity.pdbx_description
1 polymer ?
#
loop_
_entity_poly.entity_id
_entity_poly.type
_entity_poly.pdbx_seq_one_letter_code
_entity_poly.pdbx_strand_id
1 'polypeptide(L)'
;MTKTKGAPGIDVAVVLFFKKAAIPDKIRIRDFSMPLVNRIPGFISGLSGQSGLVGMMHARKYADEKKLEMIVVDLSVEVEKPLYPKVLKPEDLPNVDLLNLIRSSKELMQGIREHWLDWLSEEGRRGVDYGSLKEAELIARRPDFIPRLLRLPGFTHVHVVTHPAMTSFHTLPLTATSFPSDYKHIVAASARLHPDIEVVL
;
A
#
# COMPACT_ATOMS: atom_id res chain seq x y z
N MET A 1 -35.74 3.30 -4.71
CA MET A 1 -34.63 3.39 -3.73
C MET A 1 -33.41 3.95 -4.44
N THR A 2 -33.12 5.22 -4.22
CA THR A 2 -31.94 5.93 -4.73
C THR A 2 -30.70 5.33 -4.06
N LYS A 3 -29.82 4.67 -4.82
CA LYS A 3 -28.45 4.37 -4.37
C LYS A 3 -27.78 5.70 -4.07
N THR A 4 -27.59 6.05 -2.80
CA THR A 4 -26.60 7.04 -2.40
C THR A 4 -25.30 6.63 -3.06
N LYS A 5 -24.73 7.48 -3.92
CA LYS A 5 -23.36 7.30 -4.41
C LYS A 5 -22.49 7.16 -3.15
N GLY A 6 -21.96 5.97 -2.89
CA GLY A 6 -21.01 5.76 -1.81
C GLY A 6 -19.86 6.76 -1.94
N ALA A 7 -19.24 7.13 -0.82
CA ALA A 7 -18.05 7.95 -0.86
C ALA A 7 -17.00 7.29 -1.80
N PRO A 8 -16.21 8.09 -2.53
CA PRO A 8 -15.12 7.54 -3.32
C PRO A 8 -14.20 6.71 -2.42
N GLY A 9 -13.70 5.59 -2.93
CA GLY A 9 -12.88 4.68 -2.14
C GLY A 9 -12.10 3.70 -2.99
N ILE A 10 -11.22 2.95 -2.35
CA ILE A 10 -10.38 1.93 -2.95
C ILE A 10 -10.50 0.62 -2.18
N ASP A 11 -10.63 -0.47 -2.93
CA ASP A 11 -10.57 -1.82 -2.37
C ASP A 11 -9.11 -2.27 -2.27
N VAL A 12 -8.75 -2.77 -1.10
CA VAL A 12 -7.39 -3.20 -0.76
C VAL A 12 -7.43 -4.60 -0.19
N ALA A 13 -6.70 -5.52 -0.80
CA ALA A 13 -6.60 -6.91 -0.35
C ALA A 13 -5.30 -7.10 0.46
N VAL A 14 -5.42 -7.17 1.78
CA VAL A 14 -4.30 -7.44 2.69
C VAL A 14 -4.08 -8.94 2.77
N VAL A 15 -2.96 -9.41 2.22
CA VAL A 15 -2.61 -10.83 2.23
C VAL A 15 -1.72 -11.15 3.43
N LEU A 16 -2.15 -12.12 4.22
CA LEU A 16 -1.49 -12.58 5.43
C LEU A 16 -1.17 -14.07 5.33
N PHE A 17 -0.10 -14.49 5.99
CA PHE A 17 0.33 -15.89 6.01
C PHE A 17 0.47 -16.37 7.45
N PHE A 18 -0.14 -17.52 7.74
CA PHE A 18 -0.12 -18.14 9.05
C PHE A 18 0.33 -19.59 8.95
N LYS A 19 0.92 -20.14 10.01
CA LYS A 19 0.94 -21.59 10.16
C LYS A 19 -0.47 -22.04 10.51
N LYS A 20 -0.89 -23.22 10.04
CA LYS A 20 -2.25 -23.75 10.27
C LYS A 20 -2.67 -23.74 11.74
N ALA A 21 -1.79 -24.09 12.67
CA ALA A 21 -2.05 -24.09 14.11
C ALA A 21 -2.05 -22.70 14.77
N ALA A 22 -1.79 -21.64 14.01
CA ALA A 22 -1.63 -20.26 14.49
C ALA A 22 -2.55 -19.27 13.75
N ILE A 23 -3.56 -19.76 13.01
CA ILE A 23 -4.61 -18.90 12.46
C ILE A 23 -5.44 -18.38 13.64
N PRO A 24 -5.57 -17.06 13.81
CA PRO A 24 -6.36 -16.50 14.90
C PRO A 24 -7.84 -16.46 14.52
N ASP A 25 -8.72 -16.62 15.52
CA ASP A 25 -10.16 -16.40 15.35
C ASP A 25 -10.50 -14.91 15.10
N LYS A 26 -9.59 -14.01 15.50
CA LYS A 26 -9.73 -12.56 15.31
C LYS A 26 -8.48 -11.94 14.71
N ILE A 27 -8.67 -11.11 13.68
CA ILE A 27 -7.62 -10.31 13.07
C ILE A 27 -7.89 -8.84 13.35
N ARG A 28 -7.07 -8.22 14.21
CA ARG A 28 -7.05 -6.77 14.41
C ARG A 28 -6.25 -6.14 13.28
N ILE A 29 -6.92 -5.63 12.25
CA ILE A 29 -6.24 -5.26 10.99
C ILE A 29 -5.11 -4.25 11.18
N ARG A 30 -5.21 -3.37 12.18
CA ARG A 30 -4.17 -2.37 12.52
C ARG A 30 -2.83 -2.98 12.91
N ASP A 31 -2.84 -4.22 13.39
CA ASP A 31 -1.63 -4.95 13.79
C ASP A 31 -0.96 -5.66 12.60
N PHE A 32 -1.64 -5.72 11.45
CA PHE A 32 -1.24 -6.48 10.29
C PHE A 32 -1.05 -5.61 9.04
N SER A 33 -0.19 -6.09 8.15
CA SER A 33 0.07 -5.48 6.85
C SER A 33 0.58 -6.57 5.92
N MET A 34 0.32 -6.43 4.62
CA MET A 34 0.88 -7.33 3.61
C MET A 34 2.41 -7.35 3.75
N PRO A 35 3.06 -8.53 3.72
CA PRO A 35 4.49 -8.63 3.93
C PRO A 35 5.26 -8.03 2.75
N LEU A 36 5.87 -6.86 3.01
CA LEU A 36 6.79 -6.17 2.11
C LEU A 36 8.24 -6.55 2.43
N VAL A 37 9.11 -6.50 1.42
CA VAL A 37 10.56 -6.67 1.63
C VAL A 37 11.11 -5.58 2.57
N ASN A 38 10.67 -4.34 2.39
CA ASN A 38 10.90 -3.25 3.32
C ASN A 38 9.54 -2.79 3.86
N ARG A 39 9.31 -3.02 5.16
CA ARG A 39 8.06 -2.67 5.84
C ARG A 39 7.92 -1.15 5.94
N ILE A 40 6.71 -0.64 5.77
CA ILE A 40 6.34 0.76 6.05
C ILE A 40 5.89 0.86 7.52
N PRO A 41 6.66 1.48 8.42
CA PRO A 41 6.30 1.54 9.84
C PRO A 41 5.02 2.36 10.08
N GLY A 42 4.07 1.81 10.84
CA GLY A 42 2.81 2.48 11.17
C GLY A 42 1.77 2.49 10.04
N PHE A 43 1.94 1.66 9.01
CA PHE A 43 1.04 1.60 7.85
C PHE A 43 0.51 0.18 7.63
N ILE A 44 -0.74 0.13 7.17
CA ILE A 44 -1.33 -1.06 6.56
C ILE A 44 -1.07 -0.95 5.06
N SER A 45 -0.64 -2.05 4.46
CA SER A 45 -0.42 -2.18 3.03
C SER A 45 -1.18 -3.40 2.53
N GLY A 46 -1.76 -3.31 1.34
CA GLY A 46 -2.36 -4.45 0.65
C GLY A 46 -2.28 -4.32 -0.86
N LEU A 47 -2.58 -5.41 -1.56
CA LEU A 47 -2.67 -5.42 -3.00
C LEU A 47 -3.84 -4.55 -3.46
N SER A 48 -3.65 -3.81 -4.54
CA SER A 48 -4.70 -2.95 -5.11
C SER A 48 -4.55 -2.80 -6.62
N GLY A 49 -5.60 -2.29 -7.25
CA GLY A 49 -5.63 -2.04 -8.69
C GLY A 49 -5.54 -3.31 -9.53
N GLN A 50 -5.07 -3.15 -10.78
CA GLN A 50 -5.05 -4.22 -11.79
C GLN A 50 -4.13 -5.40 -11.41
N SER A 51 -3.16 -5.18 -10.53
CA SER A 51 -2.25 -6.24 -10.05
C SER A 51 -2.84 -7.10 -8.94
N GLY A 52 -4.04 -6.81 -8.43
CA GLY A 52 -4.63 -7.54 -7.31
C GLY A 52 -4.73 -9.04 -7.55
N LEU A 53 -5.29 -9.46 -8.69
CA LEU A 53 -5.45 -10.87 -9.03
C LEU A 53 -4.10 -11.60 -9.19
N VAL A 54 -3.18 -11.00 -9.97
CA VAL A 54 -1.84 -11.56 -10.21
C VAL A 54 -1.06 -11.67 -8.91
N GLY A 55 -1.12 -10.64 -8.07
CA GLY A 55 -0.50 -10.63 -6.75
C GLY A 55 -1.03 -11.74 -5.84
N MET A 56 -2.35 -11.96 -5.84
CA MET A 56 -2.96 -13.06 -5.07
C MET A 56 -2.52 -14.44 -5.58
N MET A 57 -2.35 -14.63 -6.89
CA MET A 57 -1.81 -15.88 -7.42
C MET A 57 -0.37 -16.15 -6.95
N HIS A 58 0.48 -15.12 -6.94
CA HIS A 58 1.85 -15.25 -6.42
C HIS A 58 1.86 -15.51 -4.92
N ALA A 59 1.03 -14.81 -4.15
CA ALA A 59 0.88 -15.06 -2.72
C ALA A 59 0.41 -16.49 -2.43
N ARG A 60 -0.54 -17.01 -3.21
CA ARG A 60 -1.01 -18.39 -3.06
C ARG A 60 0.12 -19.39 -3.31
N LYS A 61 0.85 -19.23 -4.41
CA LYS A 61 2.01 -20.08 -4.74
C LYS A 61 3.05 -20.05 -3.61
N TYR A 62 3.35 -18.87 -3.07
CA TYR A 62 4.26 -18.71 -1.94
C TYR A 62 3.76 -19.45 -0.68
N ALA A 63 2.47 -19.33 -0.36
CA ALA A 63 1.87 -20.02 0.78
C ALA A 63 2.01 -21.54 0.63
N ASP A 64 1.69 -22.08 -0.55
CA ASP A 64 1.81 -23.51 -0.85
C ASP A 64 3.27 -23.98 -0.73
N GLU A 65 4.24 -23.24 -1.31
CA GLU A 65 5.69 -23.55 -1.22
C GLU A 65 6.22 -23.52 0.22
N LYS A 66 5.73 -22.59 1.03
CA LYS A 66 6.15 -22.42 2.43
C LYS A 66 5.33 -23.23 3.42
N LYS A 67 4.32 -23.99 2.95
CA LYS A 67 3.35 -24.73 3.77
C LYS A 67 2.66 -23.82 4.81
N LEU A 68 2.25 -22.64 4.36
CA LEU A 68 1.51 -21.65 5.13
C LEU A 68 0.06 -21.61 4.63
N GLU A 69 -0.83 -21.21 5.53
CA GLU A 69 -2.21 -20.85 5.20
C GLU A 69 -2.25 -19.39 4.77
N MET A 70 -2.90 -19.11 3.65
CA MET A 70 -3.11 -17.76 3.15
C MET A 70 -4.48 -17.25 3.60
N ILE A 71 -4.49 -16.15 4.33
CA ILE A 71 -5.70 -15.38 4.67
C ILE A 71 -5.67 -14.10 3.85
N VAL A 72 -6.78 -13.75 3.21
CA VAL A 72 -6.92 -12.47 2.50
C VAL A 72 -7.96 -11.67 3.24
N VAL A 73 -7.60 -10.49 3.71
CA VAL A 73 -8.53 -9.54 4.31
C VAL A 73 -8.83 -8.46 3.27
N ASP A 74 -10.07 -8.42 2.80
CA ASP A 74 -10.55 -7.38 1.90
C ASP A 74 -10.99 -6.17 2.72
N LEU A 75 -10.42 -5.00 2.41
CA LEU A 75 -10.73 -3.72 3.02
C LEU A 75 -11.34 -2.79 1.99
N SER A 76 -12.43 -2.12 2.36
CA SER A 76 -12.94 -0.96 1.62
C SER A 76 -12.51 0.30 2.37
N VAL A 77 -11.67 1.09 1.72
CA VAL A 77 -11.06 2.31 2.28
C VAL A 77 -11.65 3.51 1.56
N GLU A 78 -12.41 4.32 2.28
CA GLU A 78 -12.93 5.58 1.76
C GLU A 78 -11.84 6.66 1.71
N VAL A 79 -12.01 7.57 0.77
CA VAL A 79 -11.21 8.78 0.63
C VAL A 79 -12.13 9.99 0.70
N GLU A 80 -11.65 11.07 1.29
CA GLU A 80 -12.39 12.31 1.48
C GLU A 80 -12.53 13.09 0.18
N LYS A 81 -11.52 13.02 -0.70
CA LYS A 81 -11.54 13.71 -1.99
C LYS A 81 -11.82 12.74 -3.14
N PRO A 82 -12.38 13.22 -4.26
CA PRO A 82 -12.62 12.37 -5.41
C PRO A 82 -11.34 11.72 -5.93
N LEU A 83 -11.46 10.45 -6.34
CA LEU A 83 -10.38 9.78 -7.04
C LEU A 83 -10.01 10.56 -8.31
N TYR A 84 -8.72 10.77 -8.51
CA TYR A 84 -8.22 11.47 -9.69
C TYR A 84 -7.85 10.45 -10.79
N PRO A 85 -8.61 10.37 -11.90
CA PRO A 85 -8.44 9.31 -12.89
C PRO A 85 -7.34 9.60 -13.91
N LYS A 86 -6.83 10.82 -13.96
CA LYS A 86 -5.81 11.27 -14.93
C LYS A 86 -4.41 11.19 -14.32
N VAL A 87 -3.41 11.53 -15.12
CA VAL A 87 -2.05 11.73 -14.59
C VAL A 87 -2.04 12.96 -13.67
N LEU A 88 -1.78 12.75 -12.39
CA LEU A 88 -1.78 13.78 -11.36
C LEU A 88 -0.58 14.70 -11.52
N LYS A 89 -0.83 16.00 -11.65
CA LYS A 89 0.20 17.03 -11.74
C LYS A 89 0.44 17.71 -10.38
N PRO A 90 1.58 18.40 -10.17
CA PRO A 90 1.86 19.09 -8.91
C PRO A 90 0.76 20.07 -8.51
N GLU A 91 0.21 20.84 -9.46
CA GLU A 91 -0.85 21.83 -9.22
C GLU A 91 -2.18 21.20 -8.77
N ASP A 92 -2.41 19.94 -9.10
CA ASP A 92 -3.63 19.20 -8.75
C ASP A 92 -3.50 18.44 -7.42
N LEU A 93 -2.27 18.26 -6.90
CA LEU A 93 -2.00 17.53 -5.65
C LEU A 93 -2.83 18.03 -4.46
N PRO A 94 -3.06 19.35 -4.25
CA PRO A 94 -3.91 19.85 -3.16
C PRO A 94 -5.37 19.38 -3.24
N ASN A 95 -5.83 18.87 -4.38
CA ASN A 95 -7.23 18.49 -4.63
C ASN A 95 -7.47 16.98 -4.47
N VAL A 96 -6.46 16.21 -4.06
CA VAL A 96 -6.57 14.77 -3.82
C VAL A 96 -6.05 14.43 -2.42
N ASP A 97 -6.57 13.38 -1.82
CA ASP A 97 -6.09 12.80 -0.55
C ASP A 97 -5.58 11.35 -0.73
N LEU A 98 -5.81 10.79 -1.92
CA LEU A 98 -5.14 9.60 -2.45
C LEU A 98 -4.09 9.99 -3.49
N LEU A 99 -2.84 9.62 -3.22
CA LEU A 99 -1.72 9.79 -4.14
C LEU A 99 -1.39 8.47 -4.84
N ASN A 100 -1.62 8.41 -6.15
CA ASN A 100 -1.22 7.25 -6.96
C ASN A 100 0.10 7.54 -7.68
N LEU A 101 1.22 7.07 -7.11
CA LEU A 101 2.57 7.27 -7.65
C LEU A 101 2.78 6.64 -9.04
N ILE A 102 1.94 5.69 -9.44
CA ILE A 102 1.97 5.08 -10.79
C ILE A 102 1.28 5.99 -11.82
N ARG A 103 0.38 6.88 -11.35
CA ARG A 103 -0.38 7.84 -12.16
C ARG A 103 0.01 9.28 -11.83
N SER A 104 1.22 9.53 -11.36
CA SER A 104 1.75 10.88 -11.15
C SER A 104 2.55 11.37 -12.37
N SER A 105 2.59 12.68 -12.58
CA SER A 105 3.38 13.31 -13.63
C SER A 105 4.87 13.12 -13.39
N LYS A 106 5.68 13.20 -14.44
CA LYS A 106 7.15 13.11 -14.33
C LYS A 106 7.72 14.16 -13.38
N GLU A 107 7.20 15.38 -13.43
CA GLU A 107 7.62 16.50 -12.59
C GLU A 107 7.34 16.22 -11.10
N LEU A 108 6.12 15.77 -10.76
CA LEU A 108 5.77 15.40 -9.39
C LEU A 108 6.66 14.25 -8.90
N MET A 109 6.86 13.24 -9.74
CA MET A 109 7.71 12.08 -9.41
C MET A 109 9.18 12.46 -9.23
N GLN A 110 9.68 13.43 -10.00
CA GLN A 110 11.05 13.93 -9.84
C GLN A 110 11.21 14.65 -8.49
N GLY A 111 10.28 15.52 -8.10
CA GLY A 111 10.33 16.17 -6.79
C GLY A 111 10.25 15.17 -5.63
N ILE A 112 9.42 14.14 -5.74
CA ILE A 112 9.36 13.04 -4.76
C ILE A 112 10.69 12.28 -4.70
N ARG A 113 11.30 12.00 -5.87
CA ARG A 113 12.58 11.30 -5.97
C ARG A 113 13.70 12.08 -5.29
N GLU A 114 13.79 13.39 -5.50
CA GLU A 114 14.81 14.25 -4.89
C GLU A 114 14.78 14.13 -3.35
N HIS A 115 13.60 14.30 -2.75
CA HIS A 115 13.42 14.08 -1.31
C HIS A 115 13.78 12.65 -0.84
N TRP A 116 13.45 11.63 -1.64
CA TRP A 116 13.83 10.24 -1.33
C TRP A 116 15.35 10.06 -1.27
N LEU A 117 16.06 10.60 -2.27
CA LEU A 117 17.51 10.49 -2.36
C LEU A 117 18.20 11.25 -1.22
N ASP A 118 17.68 12.42 -0.85
CA ASP A 118 18.16 13.18 0.30
C ASP A 118 18.03 12.35 1.58
N TRP A 119 16.86 11.78 1.87
CA TRP A 119 16.69 10.94 3.06
C TRP A 119 17.52 9.65 3.05
N LEU A 120 17.74 9.08 1.86
CA LEU A 120 18.63 7.92 1.70
C LEU A 120 20.08 8.26 2.03
N SER A 121 20.52 9.46 1.67
CA SER A 121 21.86 9.95 1.99
C SER A 121 22.04 10.14 3.51
N GLU A 122 21.00 10.64 4.20
CA GLU A 122 20.97 10.79 5.67
C GLU A 122 21.05 9.44 6.40
N GLU A 123 20.39 8.40 5.88
CA GLU A 123 20.41 7.05 6.48
C GLU A 123 21.80 6.39 6.48
N GLY A 124 22.76 6.92 5.71
CA GLY A 124 24.16 6.49 5.75
C GLY A 124 24.40 5.05 5.26
N ARG A 125 23.47 4.45 4.51
CA ARG A 125 23.64 3.09 3.95
C ARG A 125 24.67 3.10 2.82
N ARG A 126 25.94 2.96 3.22
CA ARG A 126 27.07 2.76 2.30
C ARG A 126 26.86 1.50 1.47
N GLY A 127 26.97 1.60 0.14
CA GLY A 127 27.10 0.46 -0.76
C GLY A 127 25.95 0.17 -1.72
N VAL A 128 24.85 0.95 -1.70
CA VAL A 128 23.81 0.86 -2.72
C VAL A 128 23.65 2.23 -3.39
N ASP A 129 24.00 2.32 -4.67
CA ASP A 129 23.75 3.52 -5.47
C ASP A 129 22.27 3.54 -5.90
N TYR A 130 21.46 4.24 -5.11
CA TYR A 130 20.06 4.49 -5.43
C TYR A 130 19.88 5.56 -6.51
N GLY A 131 20.91 6.36 -6.78
CA GLY A 131 20.86 7.47 -7.74
C GLY A 131 20.67 7.02 -9.19
N SER A 132 21.13 5.81 -9.53
CA SER A 132 20.97 5.21 -10.86
C SER A 132 19.65 4.45 -11.07
N LEU A 133 18.87 4.19 -10.02
CA LEU A 133 17.58 3.49 -10.14
C LEU A 133 16.52 4.38 -10.79
N LYS A 134 15.58 3.80 -11.53
CA LYS A 134 14.38 4.53 -11.99
C LYS A 134 13.44 4.81 -10.80
N GLU A 135 12.59 5.83 -10.91
CA GLU A 135 11.70 6.28 -9.82
C GLU A 135 10.81 5.14 -9.30
N ALA A 136 10.17 4.43 -10.23
CA ALA A 136 9.29 3.30 -9.88
C ALA A 136 10.05 2.17 -9.15
N GLU A 137 11.30 1.93 -9.53
CA GLU A 137 12.14 0.92 -8.86
C GLU A 137 12.60 1.39 -7.48
N LEU A 138 12.99 2.66 -7.36
CA LEU A 138 13.36 3.27 -6.10
C LEU A 138 12.21 3.16 -5.08
N ILE A 139 11.00 3.53 -5.49
CA ILE A 139 9.78 3.45 -4.66
C ILE A 139 9.45 2.01 -4.31
N ALA A 140 9.52 1.10 -5.28
CA ALA A 140 9.24 -0.32 -5.03
C ALA A 140 10.17 -0.92 -3.96
N ARG A 141 11.45 -0.53 -3.98
CA ARG A 141 12.48 -1.03 -3.06
C ARG A 141 12.44 -0.31 -1.72
N ARG A 142 12.10 0.98 -1.68
CA ARG A 142 12.10 1.80 -0.47
C ARG A 142 10.75 2.48 -0.21
N PRO A 143 9.64 1.71 -0.09
CA PRO A 143 8.33 2.28 0.24
C PRO A 143 8.26 2.77 1.69
N ASP A 144 9.22 2.39 2.53
CA ASP A 144 9.35 2.76 3.94
C ASP A 144 9.60 4.25 4.19
N PHE A 145 9.84 5.04 3.15
CA PHE A 145 9.91 6.50 3.20
C PHE A 145 8.56 7.20 2.94
N ILE A 146 7.49 6.47 2.58
CA ILE A 146 6.13 7.03 2.49
C ILE A 146 5.74 7.83 3.75
N PRO A 147 6.01 7.38 4.99
CA PRO A 147 5.71 8.16 6.18
C PRO A 147 6.45 9.51 6.23
N ARG A 148 7.65 9.60 5.65
CA ARG A 148 8.37 10.87 5.53
C ARG A 148 7.77 11.76 4.44
N LEU A 149 7.35 11.17 3.31
CA LEU A 149 6.63 11.88 2.25
C LEU A 149 5.43 12.62 2.80
N LEU A 150 4.57 11.92 3.53
CA LEU A 150 3.30 12.46 4.02
C LEU A 150 3.48 13.49 5.15
N ARG A 151 4.71 13.73 5.61
CA ARG A 151 5.04 14.82 6.56
C ARG A 151 5.53 16.08 5.86
N LEU A 152 5.84 16.02 4.56
CA LEU A 152 6.20 17.21 3.81
C LEU A 152 4.98 18.14 3.69
N PRO A 153 5.15 19.48 3.80
CA PRO A 153 4.03 20.43 3.82
C PRO A 153 2.99 20.22 2.70
N GLY A 154 3.44 19.96 1.47
CA GLY A 154 2.57 19.73 0.30
C GLY A 154 1.88 18.37 0.23
N PHE A 155 2.12 17.46 1.19
CA PHE A 155 1.59 16.09 1.20
C PHE A 155 0.83 15.75 2.49
N THR A 156 0.77 16.67 3.46
CA THR A 156 0.15 16.41 4.78
C THR A 156 -1.34 16.04 4.72
N HIS A 157 -2.03 16.45 3.65
CA HIS A 157 -3.43 16.12 3.39
C HIS A 157 -3.63 14.80 2.63
N VAL A 158 -2.54 14.12 2.26
CA VAL A 158 -2.57 12.80 1.61
C VAL A 158 -2.48 11.73 2.69
N HIS A 159 -3.40 10.77 2.66
CA HIS A 159 -3.45 9.69 3.65
C HIS A 159 -3.39 8.30 3.01
N VAL A 160 -3.76 8.19 1.74
CA VAL A 160 -3.75 6.92 1.01
C VAL A 160 -2.75 7.02 -0.14
N VAL A 161 -1.85 6.05 -0.26
CA VAL A 161 -0.83 6.06 -1.31
C VAL A 161 -0.86 4.75 -2.08
N THR A 162 -1.11 4.81 -3.39
CA THR A 162 -0.94 3.68 -4.31
C THR A 162 0.44 3.74 -4.94
N HIS A 163 1.22 2.66 -4.84
CA HIS A 163 2.62 2.63 -5.24
C HIS A 163 3.07 1.22 -5.66
N PRO A 164 4.14 1.10 -6.47
CA PRO A 164 4.80 -0.19 -6.63
C PRO A 164 5.48 -0.60 -5.32
N ALA A 165 5.52 -1.89 -5.00
CA ALA A 165 6.16 -2.42 -3.80
C ALA A 165 6.76 -3.81 -4.04
N MET A 166 7.97 -4.03 -3.52
CA MET A 166 8.57 -5.36 -3.42
C MET A 166 7.92 -6.13 -2.27
N THR A 167 7.36 -7.29 -2.56
CA THR A 167 6.70 -8.16 -1.56
C THR A 167 7.59 -9.33 -1.17
N SER A 168 7.35 -9.93 0.00
CA SER A 168 8.12 -11.11 0.42
C SER A 168 7.78 -12.39 -0.36
N PHE A 169 6.70 -12.35 -1.15
CA PHE A 169 6.15 -13.52 -1.86
C PHE A 169 6.30 -13.44 -3.39
N HIS A 170 6.85 -12.35 -3.93
CA HIS A 170 7.10 -12.22 -5.37
C HIS A 170 8.37 -11.40 -5.66
N THR A 171 9.06 -11.74 -6.75
CA THR A 171 10.34 -11.13 -7.13
C THR A 171 10.19 -9.84 -7.92
N LEU A 172 9.04 -9.59 -8.55
CA LEU A 172 8.75 -8.33 -9.24
C LEU A 172 7.90 -7.42 -8.35
N PRO A 173 8.01 -6.09 -8.52
CA PRO A 173 7.12 -5.15 -7.85
C PRO A 173 5.65 -5.42 -8.17
N LEU A 174 4.80 -5.38 -7.15
CA LEU A 174 3.34 -5.42 -7.28
C LEU A 174 2.76 -4.06 -6.92
N THR A 175 1.54 -3.77 -7.39
CA THR A 175 0.82 -2.55 -7.00
C THR A 175 0.23 -2.73 -5.61
N ALA A 176 0.68 -1.91 -4.67
CA ALA A 176 0.18 -1.85 -3.31
C ALA A 176 -0.53 -0.51 -3.07
N THR A 177 -1.51 -0.52 -2.17
CA THR A 177 -2.03 0.71 -1.56
C THR A 177 -1.74 0.64 -0.07
N SER A 178 -1.21 1.75 0.46
CA SER A 178 -0.79 1.89 1.83
C SER A 178 -1.42 3.12 2.48
N PHE A 179 -1.80 2.99 3.75
CA PHE A 179 -2.38 4.07 4.55
C PHE A 179 -2.03 3.86 6.03
N PRO A 180 -2.03 4.93 6.85
CA PRO A 180 -1.73 4.82 8.29
C PRO A 180 -2.58 3.76 8.98
N SER A 181 -2.01 3.03 9.94
CA SER A 181 -2.74 1.98 10.67
C SER A 181 -3.88 2.53 11.53
N ASP A 182 -3.86 3.83 11.85
CA ASP A 182 -4.92 4.55 12.57
C ASP A 182 -5.86 5.32 11.64
N TYR A 183 -5.80 5.08 10.32
CA TYR A 183 -6.68 5.72 9.36
C TYR A 183 -8.14 5.38 9.62
N LYS A 184 -8.97 6.41 9.82
CA LYS A 184 -10.35 6.26 10.34
C LYS A 184 -11.39 5.88 9.29
N HIS A 185 -11.01 5.86 8.01
CA HIS A 185 -11.93 5.68 6.87
C HIS A 185 -11.89 4.27 6.27
N ILE A 186 -11.54 3.26 7.08
CA ILE A 186 -11.79 1.86 6.71
C ILE A 186 -13.25 1.56 7.06
N VAL A 187 -14.11 1.45 6.05
CA VAL A 187 -15.57 1.33 6.28
C VAL A 187 -16.09 -0.10 6.26
N ALA A 188 -15.32 -1.02 5.69
CA ALA A 188 -15.62 -2.43 5.72
C ALA A 188 -14.33 -3.25 5.71
N ALA A 189 -14.37 -4.39 6.41
CA ALA A 189 -13.31 -5.39 6.38
C ALA A 189 -13.91 -6.79 6.47
N SER A 190 -13.40 -7.73 5.67
CA SER A 190 -13.80 -9.13 5.76
C SER A 190 -12.67 -10.08 5.39
N ALA A 191 -12.58 -11.23 6.07
CA ALA A 191 -11.66 -12.29 5.73
C ALA A 191 -12.26 -13.14 4.60
N ARG A 192 -11.67 -13.03 3.40
CA ARG A 192 -12.10 -13.78 2.22
C ARG A 192 -11.80 -15.26 2.43
N LEU A 193 -12.80 -16.10 2.12
CA LEU A 193 -12.74 -17.57 2.22
C LEU A 193 -12.57 -18.14 3.64
N HIS A 194 -12.50 -17.29 4.66
CA HIS A 194 -12.46 -17.65 6.09
C HIS A 194 -13.48 -16.80 6.85
N PRO A 195 -14.80 -16.96 6.57
CA PRO A 195 -15.84 -16.09 7.11
C PRO A 195 -16.04 -16.24 8.63
N ASP A 196 -15.47 -17.28 9.22
CA ASP A 196 -15.40 -17.54 10.66
C ASP A 196 -14.38 -16.64 11.39
N ILE A 197 -13.42 -16.06 10.67
CA ILE A 197 -12.45 -15.13 11.24
C ILE A 197 -13.07 -13.73 11.35
N GLU A 198 -13.18 -13.22 12.58
CA GLU A 198 -13.63 -11.85 12.84
C GLU A 198 -12.52 -10.85 12.50
N VAL A 199 -12.82 -9.88 11.63
CA VAL A 199 -11.89 -8.77 11.35
C VAL A 199 -12.29 -7.55 12.18
N VAL A 200 -11.37 -7.10 13.03
CA VAL A 200 -11.54 -5.96 13.93
C VAL A 200 -10.80 -4.75 13.37
N LEU A 201 -11.52 -3.64 13.22
CA LEU A 201 -11.03 -2.36 12.71
C LEU A 201 -10.40 -1.45 13.75
#